data_AF-A0A973Q857-F1
#
_entry.id   AF-A0A973Q857-F1
#
_cell.length_a   1.000
_cell.length_b   1.000
_cell.length_c   1.000
_cell.angle_alpha   90.00
_cell.angle_beta   90.00
_cell.angle_gamma   90.00
#
_symmetry.space_group_name_H-M   'P 1'
#
loop_
_entity.id
_entity.type
_entity.pdbx_description
1 polymer ?
#
loop_
_entity_poly.entity_id
_entity_poly.type
_entity_poly.pdbx_seq_one_letter_code
_entity_poly.pdbx_strand_id
1 'polypeptide(L)'
;SPVVRLNRAVAVGQADGPRAGLAALAELDTSLPRHTAVAAYLHERDGDLPAAARLYAEAAHKAPSLAERDHLTRQAARLNTYLSRRAAGDADGTDEW
;
A
#
# COMPACT_ATOMS: atom_id res chain seq x y z
N SER A 1 9.95 -11.68 17.16
CA SER A 1 10.70 -11.15 16.00
C SER A 1 9.93 -10.01 15.35
N PRO A 2 10.58 -8.96 14.82
CA PRO A 2 9.95 -7.93 13.97
C PRO A 2 9.01 -8.49 12.90
N VAL A 3 9.41 -9.57 12.23
CA VAL A 3 8.61 -10.23 11.18
C VAL A 3 7.28 -10.76 11.73
N VAL A 4 7.28 -11.35 12.93
CA VAL A 4 6.06 -11.89 13.56
C VAL A 4 5.06 -10.78 13.89
N ARG A 5 5.55 -9.62 14.35
CA ARG A 5 4.70 -8.46 14.66
C ARG A 5 4.05 -7.89 13.39
N LEU A 6 4.83 -7.74 12.32
CA LEU A 6 4.30 -7.32 11.02
C LEU A 6 3.29 -8.32 10.45
N ASN A 7 3.59 -9.62 10.50
CA ASN A 7 2.67 -10.67 10.07
C ASN A 7 1.37 -10.64 10.87
N ARG A 8 1.43 -10.32 12.16
CA ARG A 8 0.24 -10.16 13.00
C ARG A 8 -0.63 -8.99 12.56
N ALA A 9 -0.05 -7.82 12.26
CA ALA A 9 -0.81 -6.67 11.75
C ALA A 9 -1.50 -7.01 10.42
N VAL A 10 -0.81 -7.72 9.52
CA VAL A 10 -1.42 -8.23 8.28
C VAL A 10 -2.57 -9.20 8.58
N ALA A 11 -2.38 -10.14 9.50
CA ALA A 11 -3.40 -11.12 9.87
C ALA A 11 -4.65 -10.46 10.48
N VAL A 12 -4.48 -9.47 11.37
CA VAL A 12 -5.59 -8.62 11.87
C VAL A 12 -6.27 -7.92 10.70
N GLY A 13 -5.51 -7.35 9.77
CA GLY A 13 -6.05 -6.73 8.56
C GLY A 13 -6.88 -7.69 7.68
N GLN A 14 -6.54 -8.98 7.67
CA GLN A 14 -7.32 -10.01 6.96
C GLN A 14 -8.57 -10.44 7.73
N ALA A 15 -8.49 -10.53 9.06
CA ALA A 15 -9.57 -11.04 9.90
C ALA A 15 -10.62 -9.95 10.18
N ASP A 16 -10.17 -8.77 10.59
CA ASP A 16 -11.00 -7.70 11.14
C ASP A 16 -11.10 -6.49 10.21
N GLY A 17 -10.46 -6.58 9.04
CA GLY A 17 -10.48 -5.57 8.00
C GLY A 17 -9.24 -4.65 7.99
N PRO A 18 -8.99 -3.98 6.85
CA PRO A 18 -7.74 -3.28 6.59
C PRO A 18 -7.42 -2.18 7.60
N ARG A 19 -8.44 -1.45 8.10
CA ARG A 19 -8.26 -0.41 9.12
C ARG A 19 -7.82 -0.97 10.47
N ALA A 20 -8.33 -2.14 10.87
CA ALA A 20 -7.87 -2.82 12.08
C ALA A 20 -6.39 -3.24 11.94
N GLY A 21 -6.01 -3.72 10.75
CA GLY A 21 -4.61 -3.99 10.42
C GLY A 21 -3.73 -2.73 10.47
N LEU A 22 -4.20 -1.60 9.95
CA LEU A 22 -3.48 -0.31 10.01
C LEU A 22 -3.32 0.18 11.44
N ALA A 23 -4.35 0.04 12.27
CA ALA A 23 -4.29 0.37 13.69
C ALA A 23 -3.24 -0.51 14.41
N ALA A 24 -3.27 -1.82 14.18
CA ALA A 24 -2.27 -2.74 14.74
C ALA A 24 -0.85 -2.47 14.22
N LEU A 25 -0.71 -2.01 12.97
CA LEU A 25 0.58 -1.62 12.39
C LEU A 25 1.12 -0.33 13.03
N ALA A 26 0.25 0.64 13.31
CA ALA A 26 0.62 1.95 13.89
C ALA A 26 1.22 1.84 15.30
N GLU A 27 0.99 0.73 16.00
CA GLU A 27 1.62 0.42 17.29
C GLU A 27 3.08 -0.06 17.15
N LEU A 28 3.54 -0.32 15.93
CA LEU A 28 4.89 -0.81 15.64
C LEU A 28 5.83 0.34 15.25
N ASP A 29 7.12 0.12 15.48
CA ASP A 29 8.17 1.05 15.06
C ASP A 29 8.25 1.09 13.52
N THR A 30 8.17 2.31 12.95
CA THR A 30 8.22 2.53 11.51
C THR A 30 9.59 2.21 10.88
N SER A 31 10.64 2.09 11.69
CA SER A 31 11.98 1.68 11.25
C SER A 31 12.10 0.18 10.97
N LEU A 32 11.10 -0.61 11.34
CA LEU A 32 11.11 -2.05 11.08
C LEU A 32 11.20 -2.33 9.57
N PRO A 33 12.08 -3.27 9.14
CA PRO A 33 12.14 -3.69 7.76
C PRO A 33 10.76 -4.10 7.25
N ARG A 34 10.37 -3.62 6.06
CA ARG A 34 9.07 -3.90 5.41
C ARG A 34 7.84 -3.25 6.06
N HIS A 35 8.00 -2.42 7.10
CA HIS A 35 6.88 -1.68 7.68
C HIS A 35 6.11 -0.88 6.62
N THR A 36 6.81 -0.08 5.81
CA THR A 36 6.21 0.71 4.72
C THR A 36 5.48 -0.16 3.68
N ALA A 37 6.00 -1.35 3.37
CA ALA A 37 5.35 -2.27 2.43
C ALA A 37 4.04 -2.84 3.00
N VAL A 38 4.00 -3.16 4.29
CA VAL A 38 2.77 -3.60 4.97
C VAL A 38 1.74 -2.48 5.05
N ALA A 39 2.17 -1.25 5.31
CA ALA A 39 1.28 -0.08 5.25
C ALA A 39 0.68 0.09 3.85
N ALA A 40 1.51 0.02 2.80
CA ALA A 40 1.04 0.12 1.42
C ALA A 40 -0.04 -0.90 1.09
N TYR A 41 0.19 -2.16 1.48
CA TYR A 41 -0.75 -3.26 1.29
C TYR A 41 -2.09 -3.01 2.00
N LEU A 42 -2.06 -2.58 3.26
CA LEU A 42 -3.30 -2.37 4.02
C LEU A 42 -4.09 -1.14 3.52
N HIS A 43 -3.42 -0.06 3.11
CA HIS A 43 -4.08 1.07 2.45
C HIS A 43 -4.72 0.66 1.12
N GLU A 44 -4.05 -0.19 0.33
CA GLU A 44 -4.64 -0.71 -0.91
C GLU A 44 -5.92 -1.50 -0.61
N ARG A 45 -5.89 -2.32 0.44
CA ARG A 45 -7.06 -3.10 0.88
C ARG A 45 -8.17 -2.23 1.47
N ASP A 46 -7.86 -1.06 2.03
CA ASP A 46 -8.85 -0.07 2.48
C ASP A 46 -9.44 0.77 1.33
N GLY A 47 -8.88 0.64 0.11
CA GLY A 47 -9.29 1.42 -1.05
C GLY A 47 -8.61 2.79 -1.17
N ASP A 48 -7.68 3.12 -0.27
CA ASP A 48 -6.83 4.31 -0.38
C ASP A 48 -5.65 4.04 -1.33
N LEU A 49 -6.01 3.91 -2.61
CA LEU A 49 -5.06 3.61 -3.67
C LEU A 49 -3.98 4.70 -3.86
N PRO A 50 -4.27 6.01 -3.72
CA PRO A 50 -3.24 7.04 -3.75
C PRO A 50 -2.19 6.88 -2.64
N ALA A 51 -2.60 6.63 -1.39
CA ALA A 51 -1.65 6.39 -0.31
C ALA A 51 -0.84 5.11 -0.55
N ALA A 52 -1.51 4.03 -0.97
CA ALA A 52 -0.85 2.77 -1.28
C ALA A 52 0.21 2.91 -2.37
N ALA A 53 -0.08 3.60 -3.48
CA ALA A 53 0.86 3.80 -4.58
C ALA A 53 2.14 4.50 -4.12
N ARG A 54 2.00 5.56 -3.32
CA ARG A 54 3.13 6.29 -2.72
C ARG A 54 3.96 5.41 -1.80
N LEU A 55 3.30 4.67 -0.91
CA LEU A 55 3.98 3.82 0.06
C LEU A 55 4.69 2.64 -0.60
N TYR A 56 4.14 2.06 -1.66
CA TYR A 56 4.83 1.04 -2.44
C TYR A 56 6.10 1.59 -3.10
N ALA A 57 6.06 2.81 -3.65
CA ALA A 57 7.25 3.45 -4.22
C ALA A 57 8.32 3.72 -3.15
N GLU A 58 7.92 4.23 -1.98
CA GLU A 58 8.83 4.44 -0.86
C GLU A 58 9.43 3.12 -0.36
N ALA A 59 8.62 2.07 -0.23
CA ALA A 59 9.09 0.75 0.15
C ALA A 59 10.07 0.17 -0.87
N ALA A 60 9.85 0.38 -2.16
CA ALA A 60 10.76 -0.06 -3.22
C ALA A 60 12.15 0.61 -3.08
N HIS A 61 12.20 1.91 -2.76
CA HIS A 61 13.45 2.63 -2.51
C HIS A 61 14.23 2.06 -1.32
N LYS A 62 13.53 1.59 -0.29
CA LYS A 62 14.11 1.03 0.93
C LYS A 62 14.39 -0.48 0.85
N ALA A 63 13.97 -1.14 -0.23
CA ALA A 63 14.02 -2.60 -0.32
C ALA A 63 15.46 -3.14 -0.35
N PRO A 64 15.79 -4.16 0.46
CA PRO A 64 17.14 -4.70 0.59
C PRO A 64 17.53 -5.67 -0.54
N SER A 65 16.57 -6.09 -1.36
CA SER A 65 16.80 -7.01 -2.48
C SER A 65 16.16 -6.50 -3.76
N LEU A 66 16.77 -6.85 -4.91
CA LEU A 66 16.25 -6.49 -6.23
C LEU A 66 14.86 -7.09 -6.46
N ALA A 67 14.65 -8.37 -6.11
CA ALA A 67 13.35 -9.03 -6.27
C ALA A 67 12.23 -8.31 -5.49
N GLU A 68 12.52 -7.87 -4.27
CA GLU A 68 11.57 -7.12 -3.45
C GLU A 68 11.32 -5.71 -4.04
N ARG A 69 12.37 -5.00 -4.47
CA ARG A 69 12.26 -3.71 -5.15
C ARG A 69 11.41 -3.80 -6.41
N ASP A 70 11.62 -4.81 -7.23
CA ASP A 70 10.91 -5.01 -8.51
C ASP A 70 9.44 -5.34 -8.30
N HIS A 71 9.14 -6.13 -7.26
CA HIS A 71 7.76 -6.38 -6.86
C HIS A 71 7.06 -5.06 -6.44
N LEU A 72 7.67 -4.30 -5.54
CA LEU A 72 7.08 -3.07 -4.99
C LEU A 72 6.93 -1.98 -6.06
N THR A 73 7.92 -1.84 -6.94
CA THR A 73 7.86 -0.92 -8.09
C THR A 73 6.68 -1.24 -9.01
N ARG A 74 6.45 -2.53 -9.30
CA ARG A 74 5.31 -2.96 -10.12
C ARG A 74 3.97 -2.70 -9.45
N GLN A 75 3.87 -2.86 -8.12
CA GLN A 75 2.64 -2.50 -7.39
C GLN A 75 2.34 -1.00 -7.51
N ALA A 76 3.34 -0.15 -7.27
CA ALA A 76 3.18 1.30 -7.42
C ALA A 76 2.75 1.70 -8.84
N ALA A 77 3.42 1.15 -9.87
CA ALA A 77 3.10 1.43 -11.28
C ALA A 77 1.67 1.01 -11.66
N ARG A 78 1.22 -0.17 -11.18
CA ARG A 78 -0.13 -0.66 -11.41
C ARG A 78 -1.18 0.28 -10.81
N LEU A 79 -0.99 0.70 -9.56
CA LEU A 79 -1.94 1.60 -8.88
C LEU A 79 -1.97 2.98 -9.53
N ASN A 80 -0.82 3.54 -9.89
CA ASN A 80 -0.77 4.82 -10.61
C ASN A 80 -1.47 4.75 -11.96
N THR A 81 -1.29 3.65 -12.71
CA THR A 81 -2.00 3.45 -13.98
C THR A 81 -3.52 3.41 -13.78
N TYR A 82 -3.99 2.73 -12.73
CA TYR A 82 -5.41 2.70 -12.39
C TYR A 82 -5.94 4.10 -12.05
N LEU A 83 -5.22 4.85 -11.22
CA LEU A 83 -5.60 6.21 -10.80
C LEU A 83 -5.66 7.17 -12.00
N SER A 84 -4.68 7.12 -12.90
CA SER A 84 -4.68 7.95 -14.12
C SER A 84 -5.88 7.65 -15.04
N ARG A 85 -6.25 6.37 -15.19
CA ARG A 85 -7.43 5.99 -15.98
C ARG A 85 -8.72 6.45 -15.33
N ARG A 86 -8.83 6.36 -14.01
CA ARG A 86 -9.99 6.85 -13.26
C ARG A 86 -10.17 8.36 -13.45
N ALA A 87 -9.09 9.13 -13.31
CA ALA A 87 -9.12 10.58 -13.50
C ALA A 87 -9.51 10.98 -14.93
N ALA A 88 -9.06 10.24 -15.95
CA ALA A 88 -9.45 10.49 -17.34
C ALA A 88 -10.93 10.20 -17.59
N GLY A 89 -11.49 9.14 -16.98
CA GLY A 89 -12.92 8.83 -17.07
C GLY A 89 -13.81 9.83 -16.32
N ASP A 90 -13.34 10.36 -15.19
CA ASP A 90 -14.06 11.41 -14.45
C ASP A 90 -14.11 12.73 -15.24
N ALA A 91 -13.07 13.05 -16.03
CA ALA A 91 -13.02 14.26 -16.86
C ALA A 91 -13.97 14.21 -18.08
N ASP A 92 -14.11 13.03 -18.69
CA ASP A 92 -15.00 12.80 -19.85
C ASP A 92 -16.50 12.96 -19.48
N GLY A 93 -16.85 12.74 -18.21
CA GLY A 93 -18.22 12.87 -17.72
C GLY A 93 -18.67 14.30 -17.36
N THR A 94 -17.84 15.33 -17.57
CA THR A 94 -18.13 16.71 -17.17
C THR A 94 -18.61 17.64 -18.30
N ASP A 95 -18.74 17.15 -19.53
CA ASP A 95 -19.12 17.92 -20.73
C ASP A 95 -20.54 17.64 -21.26
N GLU A 96 -21.50 17.28 -20.39
CA GLU A 96 -22.92 17.28 -20.73
C GLU A 96 -23.67 18.16 -19.73
N TRP A 97 -23.86 19.46 -20.05
CA TRP A 97 -25.02 20.34 -19.78
C TRP A 97 -24.70 21.79 -20.16
#